data_AF-G1NK98-F1
#
_entry.id   AF-G1NK98-F1
#
_cell.length_a   1.000
_cell.length_b   1.000
_cell.length_c   1.000
_cell.angle_alpha   90.00
_cell.angle_beta   90.00
_cell.angle_gamma   90.00
#
_symmetry.space_group_name_H-M   'P 1'
#
loop_
_entity.id
_entity.type
_entity.pdbx_description
1 polymer ?
#
loop_
_entity_poly.entity_id
_entity_poly.type
_entity_poly.pdbx_seq_one_letter_code
_entity_poly.pdbx_strand_id
1 'polypeptide(L)'
;YQSLDAIDGKQARRTNSSSPLGELFDHGCDSISTVFVVLGSCIAIRLGTNPDWLFFCCFVGLFMFYSAHWQTYVSGILRFGKVDVTEVQIAITVLLLVSAFCGTAIWDYKVQLIGLELKFFAVVGILCGTAVSCFNYFRVIFGGGVGKNGSTIAGTSVLSPGVHIGLLVTLATVIYKKSTIQLFEKHPCLYVLTFGFVNAKISQKLVVRNLLSALNINQLEEDSSHSKLIAVKTEESFLYIQLLGYRFVVSN
;
A
#
# COMPACT_ATOMS: atom_id res chain seq x y z
N TYR A 1 9.14 15.33 5.41
CA TYR A 1 9.10 13.89 5.06
C TYR A 1 8.53 13.71 3.67
N GLN A 2 7.22 13.89 3.45
CA GLN A 2 6.55 13.57 2.18
C GLN A 2 7.16 14.20 0.92
N SER A 3 7.61 15.45 0.99
CA SER A 3 8.29 16.08 -0.16
C SER A 3 9.66 15.47 -0.48
N LEU A 4 10.37 14.96 0.52
CA LEU A 4 11.67 14.30 0.35
C LEU A 4 11.51 12.84 -0.11
N ASP A 5 10.44 12.21 0.36
CA ASP A 5 9.99 10.88 -0.06
C ASP A 5 9.64 10.91 -1.57
N ALA A 6 8.70 11.77 -1.99
CA ALA A 6 8.27 11.86 -3.39
C ALA A 6 9.33 12.28 -4.45
N ILE A 7 10.52 12.73 -4.04
CA ILE A 7 11.61 13.09 -4.97
C ILE A 7 12.61 11.94 -5.20
N ASP A 8 12.60 10.90 -4.37
CA ASP A 8 13.62 9.86 -4.42
C ASP A 8 13.56 9.04 -5.73
N GLY A 9 12.37 8.67 -6.20
CA GLY A 9 12.17 7.95 -7.45
C GLY A 9 12.43 8.83 -8.67
N LYS A 10 12.17 10.14 -8.57
CA LYS A 10 12.57 11.10 -9.62
C LYS A 10 14.08 11.18 -9.72
N GLN A 11 14.77 11.23 -8.57
CA GLN A 11 16.22 11.26 -8.53
C GLN A 11 16.81 9.95 -9.03
N ALA A 12 16.28 8.79 -8.62
CA ALA A 12 16.72 7.48 -9.05
C ALA A 12 16.59 7.27 -10.58
N ARG A 13 15.55 7.82 -11.20
CA ARG A 13 15.42 7.84 -12.67
C ARG A 13 16.47 8.75 -13.32
N ARG A 14 16.69 9.95 -12.75
CA ARG A 14 17.69 10.90 -13.26
C ARG A 14 19.12 10.35 -13.18
N THR A 15 19.44 9.56 -12.15
CA THR A 15 20.77 8.99 -11.94
C THR A 15 20.94 7.58 -12.50
N ASN A 16 19.95 7.04 -13.22
CA ASN A 16 19.92 5.65 -13.69
C ASN A 16 20.18 4.61 -12.58
N SER A 17 19.69 4.88 -11.36
CA SER A 17 19.84 4.02 -10.18
C SER A 17 18.51 3.45 -9.69
N SER A 18 17.50 3.37 -10.58
CA SER A 18 16.21 2.76 -10.26
C SER A 18 16.37 1.25 -10.06
N SER A 19 15.80 0.71 -8.98
CA SER A 19 15.90 -0.72 -8.66
C SER A 19 14.69 -1.24 -7.89
N PRO A 20 14.36 -2.55 -7.97
CA PRO A 20 13.32 -3.17 -7.16
C PRO A 20 13.56 -3.05 -5.65
N LEU A 21 14.84 -3.03 -5.24
CA LEU A 21 15.21 -2.83 -3.84
C LEU A 21 14.89 -1.39 -3.39
N GLY A 22 15.08 -0.40 -4.26
CA GLY A 22 14.69 0.98 -4.00
C GLY A 22 13.18 1.11 -3.80
N GLU A 23 12.38 0.51 -4.70
CA GLU A 23 10.92 0.48 -4.58
C GLU A 23 10.44 -0.24 -3.30
N LEU A 24 11.10 -1.35 -2.93
CA LEU A 24 10.83 -2.04 -1.67
C LEU A 24 11.12 -1.16 -0.45
N PHE A 25 12.21 -0.40 -0.49
CA PHE A 25 12.62 0.47 0.61
C PHE A 25 11.66 1.65 0.77
N ASP A 26 11.30 2.32 -0.32
CA ASP A 26 10.31 3.41 -0.38
C ASP A 26 8.97 2.98 0.24
N HIS A 27 8.35 1.93 -0.31
CA HIS A 27 7.10 1.37 0.24
C HIS A 27 7.24 0.84 1.67
N GLY A 28 8.45 0.39 2.04
CA GLY A 28 8.78 -0.01 3.40
C GLY A 28 8.70 1.16 4.38
N CYS A 29 9.33 2.28 4.05
CA CYS A 29 9.25 3.53 4.80
C CYS A 29 7.82 4.05 4.88
N ASP A 30 7.10 4.05 3.76
CA ASP A 30 5.69 4.44 3.67
C ASP A 30 4.77 3.63 4.58
N SER A 31 4.97 2.31 4.62
CA SER A 31 4.14 1.43 5.45
C SER A 31 4.28 1.70 6.95
N ILE A 32 5.49 2.10 7.40
CA ILE A 32 5.78 2.44 8.79
C ILE A 32 5.32 3.88 9.08
N SER A 33 5.64 4.83 8.19
CA SER A 33 5.29 6.23 8.34
C SER A 33 3.77 6.42 8.41
N THR A 34 3.01 5.65 7.63
CA THR A 34 1.55 5.63 7.66
C THR A 34 1.01 5.38 9.07
N VAL A 35 1.60 4.45 9.85
CA VAL A 35 1.17 4.15 11.23
C VAL A 35 1.25 5.41 12.11
N PHE A 36 2.37 6.12 12.02
CA PHE A 36 2.59 7.35 12.79
C PHE A 36 1.70 8.48 12.31
N VAL A 37 1.49 8.61 10.99
CA VAL A 37 0.65 9.64 10.40
C VAL A 37 -0.82 9.47 10.83
N VAL A 38 -1.38 8.25 10.74
CA VAL A 38 -2.79 8.03 11.13
C VAL A 38 -3.01 8.23 12.63
N LEU A 39 -2.11 7.70 13.46
CA LEU A 39 -2.20 7.86 14.91
C LEU A 39 -1.99 9.32 15.33
N GLY A 40 -0.98 9.97 14.78
CA GLY A 40 -0.65 11.38 15.05
C GLY A 40 -1.78 12.32 14.66
N SER A 41 -2.42 12.09 13.52
CA SER A 41 -3.59 12.86 13.07
C SER A 41 -4.76 12.73 14.04
N CYS A 42 -5.05 11.51 14.51
CA CYS A 42 -6.12 11.28 15.48
C CYS A 42 -5.82 11.92 16.85
N ILE A 43 -4.55 11.89 17.29
CA ILE A 43 -4.10 12.57 18.52
C ILE A 43 -4.27 14.09 18.37
N ALA A 44 -3.86 14.65 17.23
CA ALA A 44 -3.89 16.09 16.96
C ALA A 44 -5.32 16.67 17.03
N ILE A 45 -6.34 15.89 16.65
CA ILE A 45 -7.75 16.28 16.74
C ILE A 45 -8.47 15.81 18.02
N ARG A 46 -7.71 15.28 18.99
CA ARG A 46 -8.23 14.76 20.27
C ARG A 46 -9.29 13.66 20.09
N LEU A 47 -9.15 12.83 19.06
CA LEU A 47 -10.09 11.75 18.79
C LEU A 47 -10.11 10.68 19.89
N GLY A 48 -9.08 10.64 20.76
CA GLY A 48 -9.02 9.78 21.94
C GLY A 48 -10.13 10.00 22.97
N THR A 49 -10.85 11.13 22.93
CA THR A 49 -12.08 11.31 23.72
C THR A 49 -13.24 10.45 23.21
N ASN A 50 -13.10 9.85 22.02
CA ASN A 50 -14.07 9.00 21.35
C ASN A 50 -13.39 7.71 20.87
N PRO A 51 -13.19 6.70 21.74
CA PRO A 51 -12.40 5.51 21.43
C PRO A 51 -12.87 4.76 20.18
N ASP A 52 -14.17 4.63 19.95
CA ASP A 52 -14.70 3.97 18.75
C ASP A 52 -14.25 4.65 17.45
N TRP A 53 -14.28 5.98 17.42
CA TRP A 53 -13.84 6.77 16.27
C TRP A 53 -12.33 6.77 16.11
N LEU A 54 -11.58 6.78 17.22
CA LEU A 54 -10.13 6.60 17.19
C LEU A 54 -9.75 5.25 16.58
N PHE A 55 -10.41 4.17 17.03
CA PHE A 55 -10.18 2.83 16.49
C PHE A 55 -10.49 2.81 15.00
N PHE A 56 -11.68 3.28 14.61
CA PHE A 56 -12.11 3.31 13.22
C PHE A 56 -11.14 4.08 12.33
N CYS A 57 -10.79 5.33 12.67
CA CYS A 57 -9.95 6.18 11.83
C CYS A 57 -8.51 5.65 11.69
N CYS A 58 -7.94 5.08 12.75
CA CYS A 58 -6.62 4.46 12.68
C CYS A 58 -6.64 3.20 11.80
N PHE A 59 -7.57 2.27 12.05
CA PHE A 59 -7.60 0.99 11.33
C PHE A 59 -8.06 1.14 9.89
N VAL A 60 -8.95 2.09 9.58
CA VAL A 60 -9.34 2.37 8.20
C VAL A 60 -8.17 2.94 7.41
N GLY A 61 -7.36 3.84 7.99
CA GLY A 61 -6.16 4.35 7.32
C GLY A 61 -5.13 3.25 7.01
N LEU A 62 -4.88 2.35 7.97
CA LEU A 62 -4.02 1.17 7.78
C LEU A 62 -4.56 0.23 6.69
N PHE A 63 -5.88 0.00 6.68
CA PHE A 63 -6.57 -0.82 5.68
C PHE A 63 -6.52 -0.20 4.28
N MET A 64 -6.67 1.13 4.17
CA MET A 64 -6.59 1.82 2.89
C MET A 64 -5.20 1.72 2.27
N PHE A 65 -4.15 1.89 3.09
CA PHE A 65 -2.77 1.70 2.65
C PHE A 65 -2.52 0.27 2.13
N TYR A 66 -2.99 -0.74 2.88
CA TYR A 66 -2.90 -2.13 2.45
C TYR A 66 -3.68 -2.38 1.14
N SER A 67 -4.88 -1.80 1.01
CA SER A 67 -5.74 -1.97 -0.16
C SER A 67 -5.15 -1.38 -1.45
N ALA A 68 -4.40 -0.27 -1.36
CA ALA A 68 -3.68 0.27 -2.51
C ALA A 68 -2.62 -0.71 -3.05
N HIS A 69 -1.87 -1.35 -2.13
CA HIS A 69 -0.89 -2.39 -2.49
C HIS A 69 -1.55 -3.70 -2.94
N TRP A 70 -2.72 -4.02 -2.39
CA TRP A 70 -3.54 -5.14 -2.86
C TRP A 70 -4.00 -4.90 -4.31
N GLN A 71 -4.54 -3.74 -4.61
CA GLN A 71 -4.90 -3.37 -5.98
C GLN A 71 -3.69 -3.43 -6.92
N THR A 72 -2.52 -3.00 -6.47
CA THR A 72 -1.26 -3.11 -7.22
C THR A 72 -0.88 -4.57 -7.47
N TYR A 73 -0.95 -5.43 -6.46
CA TYR A 73 -0.67 -6.86 -6.59
C TYR A 73 -1.63 -7.58 -7.56
N VAL A 74 -2.88 -7.12 -7.64
CA VAL A 74 -3.86 -7.65 -8.60
C VAL A 74 -3.57 -7.18 -10.02
N SER A 75 -3.32 -5.88 -10.19
CA SER A 75 -3.26 -5.22 -11.51
C SER A 75 -1.85 -5.03 -12.09
N GLY A 76 -0.80 -5.29 -11.32
CA GLY A 76 0.60 -5.04 -11.68
C GLY A 76 1.03 -3.56 -11.68
N ILE A 77 0.10 -2.63 -11.46
CA ILE A 77 0.36 -1.18 -11.49
C ILE A 77 -0.32 -0.48 -10.32
N LEU A 78 0.40 0.43 -9.66
CA LEU A 78 -0.17 1.32 -8.65
C LEU A 78 -0.97 2.41 -9.37
N ARG A 79 -2.26 2.52 -9.06
CA ARG A 79 -3.18 3.45 -9.75
C ARG A 79 -3.58 4.55 -8.79
N PHE A 80 -3.43 5.79 -9.22
CA PHE A 80 -3.82 6.96 -8.45
C PHE A 80 -5.16 7.52 -8.94
N GLY A 81 -6.03 7.85 -7.99
CA GLY A 81 -7.28 8.58 -8.22
C GLY A 81 -7.06 10.09 -8.38
N LYS A 82 -8.16 10.82 -8.65
CA LYS A 82 -8.15 12.30 -8.65
C LYS A 82 -8.00 12.89 -7.25
N VAL A 83 -8.44 12.15 -6.23
CA VAL A 83 -8.24 12.46 -4.82
C VAL A 83 -7.60 11.21 -4.25
N ASP A 84 -6.34 11.34 -3.83
CA ASP A 84 -5.53 10.22 -3.38
C ASP A 84 -4.56 10.67 -2.28
N VAL A 85 -3.49 9.91 -2.07
CA VAL A 85 -2.47 10.13 -1.04
C VAL A 85 -2.03 11.59 -0.92
N THR A 86 -1.84 12.31 -2.05
CA THR A 86 -1.34 13.70 -2.01
C THR A 86 -2.35 14.66 -1.38
N GLU A 87 -3.61 14.65 -1.81
CA GLU A 87 -4.65 15.50 -1.24
C GLU A 87 -4.91 15.18 0.23
N VAL A 88 -4.89 13.89 0.58
CA VAL A 88 -5.04 13.43 1.97
C VAL A 88 -3.88 13.93 2.84
N GLN A 89 -2.64 13.87 2.35
CA GLN A 89 -1.47 14.38 3.07
C GLN A 89 -1.50 15.89 3.26
N ILE A 90 -1.98 16.65 2.27
CA ILE A 90 -2.18 18.10 2.41
C ILE A 90 -3.23 18.37 3.48
N ALA A 91 -4.36 17.65 3.46
CA ALA A 91 -5.42 17.79 4.47
C ALA A 91 -4.89 17.47 5.89
N ILE A 92 -4.11 16.41 6.05
CA ILE A 92 -3.45 16.06 7.31
C ILE A 92 -2.47 17.16 7.73
N THR A 93 -1.69 17.71 6.80
CA THR A 93 -0.75 18.81 7.08
C THR A 93 -1.50 20.03 7.61
N VAL A 94 -2.60 20.42 6.96
CA VAL A 94 -3.46 21.53 7.42
C VAL A 94 -4.02 21.24 8.82
N LEU A 95 -4.54 20.05 9.05
CA LEU A 95 -5.07 19.63 10.36
C LEU A 95 -3.99 19.73 11.45
N LEU A 96 -2.77 19.24 11.18
CA LEU A 96 -1.65 19.32 12.11
C LEU A 96 -1.22 20.78 12.37
N LEU A 97 -1.19 21.63 11.35
CA LEU A 97 -0.88 23.05 11.49
C LEU A 97 -1.95 23.78 12.33
N VAL A 98 -3.23 23.49 12.09
CA VAL A 98 -4.34 24.04 12.91
C VAL A 98 -4.18 23.62 14.37
N SER A 99 -3.91 22.34 14.64
CA SER A 99 -3.65 21.87 16.01
C SER A 99 -2.42 22.52 16.65
N ALA A 100 -1.37 22.80 15.86
CA ALA A 100 -0.14 23.42 16.35
C ALA A 100 -0.31 24.91 16.69
N PHE A 101 -0.99 25.67 15.83
CA PHE A 101 -1.13 27.12 16.01
C PHE A 101 -2.33 27.52 16.87
N CYS A 102 -3.46 26.81 16.76
CA CYS A 102 -4.69 27.12 17.51
C CYS A 102 -4.84 26.30 18.80
N GLY A 103 -3.93 25.34 19.03
CA GLY A 103 -4.04 24.36 20.10
C GLY A 103 -5.04 23.25 19.78
N THR A 104 -4.87 22.08 20.40
CA THR A 104 -5.71 20.91 20.10
C THR A 104 -7.15 21.06 20.58
N ALA A 105 -7.42 21.93 21.56
CA ALA A 105 -8.76 22.15 22.12
C ALA A 105 -9.77 22.71 21.12
N ILE A 106 -9.33 23.34 20.02
CA ILE A 106 -10.21 23.83 18.96
C ILE A 106 -11.10 22.72 18.37
N TRP A 107 -10.61 21.48 18.36
CA TRP A 107 -11.31 20.33 17.81
C TRP A 107 -12.48 19.85 18.67
N ASP A 108 -12.53 20.26 19.94
CA ASP A 108 -13.65 20.02 20.86
C ASP A 108 -14.74 21.10 20.75
N TYR A 109 -14.52 22.15 19.95
CA TYR A 109 -15.49 23.23 19.76
C TYR A 109 -16.77 22.71 19.09
N LYS A 110 -17.92 23.00 19.69
CA LYS A 110 -19.24 22.65 19.15
C LYS A 110 -19.74 23.71 18.19
N VAL A 111 -19.98 23.31 16.94
CA VAL A 111 -20.54 24.20 15.93
C VAL A 111 -22.01 24.50 16.27
N GLN A 112 -22.34 25.76 16.53
CA GLN A 112 -23.64 26.20 17.05
C GLN A 112 -24.84 25.73 16.21
N LEU A 113 -24.69 25.64 14.89
CA LEU A 113 -25.79 25.27 13.99
C LEU A 113 -26.15 23.77 14.04
N ILE A 114 -25.18 22.90 14.30
CA ILE A 114 -25.32 21.43 14.14
C ILE A 114 -25.12 20.70 15.48
N GLY A 115 -24.50 21.35 16.47
CA GLY A 115 -24.21 20.76 17.78
C GLY A 115 -23.05 19.74 17.78
N LEU A 116 -22.42 19.50 16.64
CA LEU A 116 -21.29 18.58 16.48
C LEU A 116 -19.96 19.25 16.81
N GLU A 117 -19.05 18.49 17.42
CA GLU A 117 -17.67 18.91 17.64
C GLU A 117 -16.92 19.01 16.31
N LEU A 118 -16.02 20.00 16.19
CA LEU A 118 -15.28 20.27 14.96
C LEU A 118 -14.51 19.04 14.44
N LYS A 119 -13.99 18.18 15.33
CA LYS A 119 -13.30 16.93 14.96
C LYS A 119 -14.15 16.01 14.06
N PHE A 120 -15.47 16.03 14.19
CA PHE A 120 -16.34 15.16 13.40
C PHE A 120 -16.42 15.57 11.92
N PHE A 121 -16.11 16.83 11.57
CA PHE A 121 -15.97 17.21 10.17
C PHE A 121 -14.76 16.53 9.53
N ALA A 122 -13.65 16.39 10.26
CA ALA A 122 -12.50 15.62 9.80
C ALA A 122 -12.85 14.13 9.64
N VAL A 123 -13.62 13.57 10.60
CA VAL A 123 -14.12 12.18 10.52
C VAL A 123 -15.03 11.97 9.30
N VAL A 124 -15.94 12.90 9.00
CA VAL A 124 -16.77 12.84 7.79
C VAL A 124 -15.91 12.90 6.53
N GLY A 125 -14.89 13.76 6.50
CA GLY A 125 -13.91 13.79 5.41
C GLY A 125 -13.21 12.45 5.21
N ILE A 126 -12.77 11.81 6.30
CA ILE A 126 -12.18 10.45 6.28
C ILE A 126 -13.18 9.44 5.73
N LEU A 127 -14.43 9.43 6.20
CA LEU A 127 -15.47 8.51 5.74
C LEU A 127 -15.73 8.66 4.23
N CYS A 128 -15.88 9.89 3.75
CA CYS A 128 -16.08 10.18 2.33
C CYS A 128 -14.89 9.74 1.48
N GLY A 129 -13.66 10.09 1.91
CA GLY A 129 -12.43 9.70 1.23
C GLY A 129 -12.27 8.18 1.18
N THR A 130 -12.45 7.50 2.31
CA THR A 130 -12.45 6.04 2.39
C THR A 130 -13.48 5.42 1.46
N ALA A 131 -14.73 5.92 1.44
CA ALA A 131 -15.77 5.35 0.60
C ALA A 131 -15.40 5.42 -0.90
N VAL A 132 -14.89 6.58 -1.35
CA VAL A 132 -14.44 6.78 -2.73
C VAL A 132 -13.23 5.90 -3.06
N SER A 133 -12.20 5.90 -2.22
CA SER A 133 -10.99 5.10 -2.46
C SER A 133 -11.27 3.60 -2.40
N CYS A 134 -12.10 3.13 -1.45
CA CYS A 134 -12.54 1.74 -1.38
C CYS A 134 -13.25 1.34 -2.66
N PHE A 135 -14.21 2.15 -3.13
CA PHE A 135 -14.91 1.85 -4.37
C PHE A 135 -13.92 1.69 -5.54
N ASN A 136 -12.96 2.60 -5.67
CA ASN A 136 -11.95 2.54 -6.73
C ASN A 136 -11.04 1.30 -6.62
N TYR A 137 -10.52 1.00 -5.43
CA TYR A 137 -9.64 -0.15 -5.22
C TYR A 137 -10.36 -1.47 -5.44
N PHE A 138 -11.54 -1.65 -4.82
CA PHE A 138 -12.29 -2.90 -4.92
C PHE A 138 -12.89 -3.12 -6.30
N ARG A 139 -13.21 -2.06 -7.04
CA ARG A 139 -13.56 -2.18 -8.48
C ARG A 139 -12.44 -2.83 -9.27
N VAL A 140 -11.17 -2.50 -9.00
CA VAL A 140 -10.02 -3.12 -9.68
C VAL A 140 -9.77 -4.54 -9.16
N ILE A 141 -9.81 -4.75 -7.85
CA ILE A 141 -9.57 -6.06 -7.23
C ILE A 141 -10.58 -7.11 -7.74
N PHE A 142 -11.87 -6.75 -7.82
CA PHE A 142 -12.92 -7.66 -8.31
C PHE A 142 -13.04 -7.68 -9.83
N GLY A 143 -12.38 -6.77 -10.55
CA GLY A 143 -12.35 -6.75 -12.01
C GLY A 143 -11.47 -7.84 -12.64
N GLY A 144 -10.72 -8.59 -11.82
CA GLY A 144 -9.75 -9.59 -12.27
C GLY A 144 -8.34 -9.00 -12.39
N GLY A 145 -7.34 -9.83 -12.08
CA GLY A 145 -5.94 -9.45 -12.19
C GLY A 145 -5.34 -9.74 -13.56
N VAL A 146 -4.09 -9.31 -13.73
CA VAL A 146 -3.33 -9.44 -15.00
C VAL A 146 -2.72 -10.83 -15.21
N GLY A 147 -2.80 -11.71 -14.22
CA GLY A 147 -2.29 -13.06 -14.30
C GLY A 147 -3.20 -14.02 -15.06
N LYS A 148 -2.72 -15.26 -15.25
CA LYS A 148 -3.45 -16.32 -15.94
C LYS A 148 -4.85 -16.52 -15.32
N ASN A 149 -5.88 -16.58 -16.17
CA ASN A 149 -7.29 -16.73 -15.76
C ASN A 149 -7.80 -15.61 -14.83
N GLY A 150 -7.27 -14.38 -14.94
CA GLY A 150 -7.67 -13.25 -14.10
C GLY A 150 -7.10 -13.31 -12.67
N SER A 151 -6.04 -14.10 -12.45
CA SER A 151 -5.31 -14.16 -11.19
C SER A 151 -4.43 -12.91 -10.99
N THR A 152 -3.84 -12.76 -9.82
CA THR A 152 -2.87 -11.69 -9.53
C THR A 152 -1.62 -11.82 -10.40
N ILE A 153 -0.73 -10.82 -10.36
CA ILE A 153 0.57 -10.89 -11.04
C ILE A 153 1.40 -12.12 -10.64
N ALA A 154 1.18 -12.65 -9.43
CA ALA A 154 1.87 -13.83 -8.91
C ALA A 154 1.15 -15.16 -9.18
N GLY A 155 0.07 -15.15 -9.98
CA GLY A 155 -0.73 -16.35 -10.25
C GLY A 155 -1.60 -16.81 -9.07
N THR A 156 -1.80 -15.97 -8.04
CA THR A 156 -2.63 -16.29 -6.87
C THR A 156 -4.05 -15.73 -7.02
N SER A 157 -4.98 -16.17 -6.17
CA SER A 157 -6.32 -15.58 -6.14
C SER A 157 -6.26 -14.09 -5.80
N VAL A 158 -7.06 -13.28 -6.50
CA VAL A 158 -7.23 -11.84 -6.23
C VAL A 158 -7.75 -11.57 -4.83
N LEU A 159 -8.37 -12.56 -4.15
CA LEU A 159 -8.86 -12.43 -2.78
C LEU A 159 -7.86 -12.87 -1.72
N SER A 160 -6.74 -13.50 -2.11
CA SER A 160 -5.77 -14.03 -1.16
C SER A 160 -5.17 -12.98 -0.21
N PRO A 161 -4.87 -11.72 -0.64
CA PRO A 161 -4.41 -10.70 0.29
C PRO A 161 -5.47 -10.30 1.33
N GLY A 162 -6.76 -10.48 1.01
CA GLY A 162 -7.88 -10.18 1.89
C GLY A 162 -7.88 -10.98 3.18
N VAL A 163 -7.41 -12.24 3.14
CA VAL A 163 -7.34 -13.11 4.33
C VAL A 163 -6.41 -12.54 5.39
N HIS A 164 -5.24 -12.02 4.98
CA HIS A 164 -4.24 -11.49 5.90
C HIS A 164 -4.72 -10.22 6.62
N ILE A 165 -5.25 -9.26 5.86
CA ILE A 165 -5.77 -8.01 6.43
C ILE A 165 -7.07 -8.25 7.21
N GLY A 166 -7.94 -9.15 6.74
CA GLY A 166 -9.18 -9.53 7.42
C GLY A 166 -8.91 -10.18 8.77
N LEU A 167 -7.91 -11.06 8.87
CA LEU A 167 -7.48 -11.65 10.14
C LEU A 167 -6.95 -10.57 11.10
N LEU A 168 -6.12 -9.65 10.62
CA LEU A 168 -5.58 -8.55 11.44
C LEU A 168 -6.69 -7.67 12.02
N VAL A 169 -7.61 -7.20 11.17
CA VAL A 169 -8.73 -6.34 11.57
C VAL A 169 -9.68 -7.08 12.51
N THR A 170 -9.95 -8.35 12.25
CA THR A 170 -10.81 -9.18 13.11
C THR A 170 -10.18 -9.35 14.49
N LEU A 171 -8.89 -9.71 14.56
CA LEU A 171 -8.18 -9.86 15.84
C LEU A 171 -8.14 -8.55 16.61
N ALA A 172 -7.85 -7.43 15.94
CA ALA A 172 -7.90 -6.11 16.57
C ALA A 172 -9.29 -5.82 17.13
N THR A 173 -10.34 -6.02 16.33
CA THR A 173 -11.72 -5.75 16.76
C THR A 173 -12.15 -6.64 17.92
N VAL A 174 -11.80 -7.93 17.89
CA VAL A 174 -12.09 -8.87 18.97
C VAL A 174 -11.39 -8.46 20.26
N ILE A 175 -10.09 -8.16 20.21
CA ILE A 175 -9.35 -7.73 21.40
C ILE A 175 -9.93 -6.41 21.93
N TYR A 176 -10.22 -5.44 21.06
CA TYR A 176 -10.85 -4.19 21.49
C TYR A 176 -12.20 -4.46 22.18
N LYS A 177 -13.12 -5.18 21.55
CA LYS A 177 -14.49 -5.34 22.06
C LYS A 177 -14.67 -6.38 23.16
N LYS A 178 -13.72 -7.31 23.35
CA LYS A 178 -13.84 -8.42 24.31
C LYS A 178 -12.80 -8.40 25.43
N SER A 179 -11.79 -7.54 25.38
CA SER A 179 -10.78 -7.47 26.43
C SER A 179 -11.39 -7.03 27.76
N THR A 180 -11.26 -7.86 28.80
CA THR A 180 -11.73 -7.56 30.16
C THR A 180 -10.93 -6.44 30.83
N ILE A 181 -9.71 -6.18 30.35
CA ILE A 181 -8.84 -5.12 30.88
C ILE A 181 -8.99 -3.79 30.13
N GLN A 182 -9.82 -3.72 29.08
CA GLN A 182 -10.03 -2.54 28.22
C GLN A 182 -8.70 -2.03 27.64
N LEU A 183 -7.96 -2.96 27.00
CA LEU A 183 -6.59 -2.72 26.55
C LEU A 183 -6.48 -1.52 25.60
N PHE A 184 -7.42 -1.39 24.66
CA PHE A 184 -7.39 -0.32 23.67
C PHE A 184 -7.74 1.03 24.32
N GLU A 185 -8.72 1.08 25.21
CA GLU A 185 -9.17 2.31 25.85
C GLU A 185 -8.13 2.87 26.82
N LYS A 186 -7.40 1.99 27.52
CA LYS A 186 -6.33 2.39 28.44
C LYS A 186 -5.01 2.71 27.76
N HIS A 187 -4.67 2.00 26.69
CA HIS A 187 -3.38 2.13 25.99
C HIS A 187 -3.53 2.25 24.47
N PRO A 188 -4.32 3.23 23.96
CA PRO A 188 -4.68 3.29 22.55
C PRO A 188 -3.48 3.48 21.62
N CYS A 189 -2.52 4.33 22.01
CA CYS A 189 -1.32 4.58 21.19
C CYS A 189 -0.47 3.31 21.01
N LEU A 190 -0.17 2.62 22.11
CA LEU A 190 0.63 1.38 22.06
C LEU A 190 -0.11 0.28 21.30
N TYR A 191 -1.42 0.21 21.46
CA TYR A 191 -2.28 -0.72 20.73
C TYR A 191 -2.20 -0.49 19.22
N VAL A 192 -2.42 0.76 18.77
CA VAL A 192 -2.37 1.13 17.35
C VAL A 192 -0.97 0.95 16.78
N LEU A 193 0.09 1.29 17.52
CA LEU A 193 1.48 1.05 17.09
C LEU A 193 1.74 -0.45 16.88
N THR A 194 1.29 -1.29 17.80
CA THR A 194 1.50 -2.75 17.72
C THR A 194 0.82 -3.33 16.48
N PHE A 195 -0.49 -3.09 16.32
CA PHE A 195 -1.22 -3.57 15.14
C PHE A 195 -0.76 -2.89 13.85
N GLY A 196 -0.36 -1.62 13.93
CA GLY A 196 0.19 -0.84 12.83
C GLY A 196 1.49 -1.43 12.30
N PHE A 197 2.43 -1.84 13.15
CA PHE A 197 3.66 -2.49 12.70
C PHE A 197 3.42 -3.90 12.15
N VAL A 198 2.42 -4.63 12.67
CA VAL A 198 1.98 -5.88 12.04
C VAL A 198 1.41 -5.58 10.64
N ASN A 199 0.59 -4.53 10.49
CA ASN A 199 0.06 -4.07 9.21
C ASN A 199 1.16 -3.67 8.23
N ALA A 200 2.17 -2.92 8.69
CA ALA A 200 3.34 -2.55 7.89
C ALA A 200 4.08 -3.79 7.39
N LYS A 201 4.33 -4.77 8.28
CA LYS A 201 4.98 -6.04 7.92
C LYS A 201 4.19 -6.85 6.88
N ILE A 202 2.87 -6.96 7.00
CA ILE A 202 2.07 -7.68 5.99
C ILE A 202 2.00 -6.92 4.67
N SER A 203 1.97 -5.58 4.71
CA SER A 203 2.01 -4.73 3.51
C SER A 203 3.34 -4.92 2.76
N GLN A 204 4.47 -4.87 3.47
CA GLN A 204 5.78 -5.12 2.87
C GLN A 204 5.89 -6.52 2.26
N LYS A 205 5.35 -7.56 2.91
CA LYS A 205 5.31 -8.92 2.33
C LYS A 205 4.53 -8.96 1.01
N LEU A 206 3.45 -8.17 0.90
CA LEU A 206 2.67 -8.07 -0.32
C LEU A 206 3.44 -7.35 -1.43
N VAL A 207 4.13 -6.25 -1.08
CA VAL A 207 5.04 -5.52 -2.00
C VAL A 207 6.16 -6.42 -2.52
N VAL A 208 6.85 -7.15 -1.63
CA VAL A 208 7.91 -8.09 -2.02
C VAL A 208 7.37 -9.12 -3.02
N ARG A 209 6.18 -9.68 -2.78
CA ARG A 209 5.56 -10.64 -3.71
C ARG A 209 5.24 -10.00 -5.06
N ASN A 210 4.75 -8.77 -5.08
CA ASN A 210 4.50 -8.03 -6.32
C ASN A 210 5.79 -7.88 -7.13
N LEU A 211 6.85 -7.37 -6.49
CA LEU A 211 8.15 -7.11 -7.12
C LEU A 211 8.81 -8.38 -7.65
N LEU A 212 8.84 -9.46 -6.85
CA LEU A 212 9.40 -10.75 -7.29
C LEU A 212 8.64 -11.32 -8.49
N SER A 213 7.31 -11.16 -8.52
CA SER A 213 6.52 -11.67 -9.64
C SER A 213 6.79 -10.88 -10.92
N ALA A 214 6.90 -9.55 -10.81
CA ALA A 214 7.25 -8.70 -11.94
C ALA A 214 8.64 -9.02 -12.51
N LEU A 215 9.63 -9.26 -11.65
CA LEU A 215 10.98 -9.66 -12.07
C LEU A 215 10.98 -11.00 -12.82
N ASN A 216 10.26 -12.00 -12.30
CA ASN A 216 10.16 -13.30 -12.94
C ASN A 216 9.49 -13.21 -14.33
N ILE A 217 8.48 -12.33 -14.49
CA ILE A 217 7.84 -12.10 -15.79
C ILE A 217 8.82 -11.48 -16.77
N ASN A 218 9.56 -10.44 -16.36
CA ASN A 218 10.54 -9.79 -17.23
C ASN A 218 11.64 -10.77 -17.68
N GLN A 219 12.14 -11.64 -16.80
CA GLN A 219 13.12 -12.67 -17.16
C GLN A 219 12.55 -13.66 -18.18
N LEU A 220 11.30 -14.11 -18.01
CA LEU A 220 10.64 -15.00 -18.96
C LEU A 220 10.39 -14.33 -20.33
N GLU A 221 10.07 -13.04 -20.35
CA GLU A 221 9.94 -12.27 -21.59
C GLU A 221 11.27 -12.06 -22.29
N GLU A 222 12.36 -11.82 -21.54
CA GLU A 222 13.71 -11.66 -22.07
C GLU A 222 14.22 -12.99 -22.65
N ASP A 223 14.04 -14.11 -21.94
CA ASP A 223 14.33 -15.46 -22.43
C ASP A 223 13.45 -15.84 -23.63
N SER A 224 12.17 -15.46 -23.64
CA SER A 224 11.27 -15.66 -24.78
C SER A 224 11.68 -14.82 -26.00
N SER A 225 12.18 -13.60 -25.77
CA SER A 225 12.65 -12.70 -26.82
C SER A 225 13.97 -13.16 -27.40
N HIS A 226 14.90 -13.68 -26.57
CA HIS A 226 16.12 -14.35 -27.04
C HIS A 226 15.81 -15.65 -27.78
N SER A 227 14.85 -16.45 -27.33
CA SER A 227 14.44 -17.65 -28.07
C SER A 227 13.68 -17.32 -29.35
N LYS A 228 12.94 -16.20 -29.45
CA LYS A 228 12.40 -15.68 -30.72
C LYS A 228 13.48 -15.10 -31.63
N LEU A 229 14.51 -14.45 -31.09
CA LEU A 229 15.66 -13.99 -31.88
C LEU A 229 16.45 -15.19 -32.44
N ILE A 230 16.56 -16.27 -31.66
CA ILE A 230 17.14 -17.54 -32.11
C ILE A 230 16.21 -18.24 -33.11
N ALA A 231 14.88 -18.21 -32.94
CA ALA A 231 13.91 -18.77 -33.89
C ALA A 231 13.90 -18.04 -35.24
N VAL A 232 13.99 -16.70 -35.22
CA VAL A 232 14.07 -15.86 -36.43
C VAL A 232 15.44 -15.99 -37.11
N LYS A 233 16.53 -16.20 -36.34
CA LYS A 233 17.84 -16.54 -36.93
C LYS A 233 17.92 -17.98 -37.40
N THR A 234 17.15 -18.91 -36.84
CA THR A 234 17.20 -20.32 -37.25
C THR A 234 16.41 -20.59 -38.52
N GLU A 235 15.39 -19.81 -38.89
CA GLU A 235 14.78 -19.95 -40.22
C GLU A 235 15.71 -19.52 -41.38
N GLU A 236 16.65 -18.60 -41.17
CA GLU A 236 17.74 -18.34 -42.14
C GLU A 236 18.97 -19.25 -41.97
N SER A 237 19.16 -19.84 -40.79
CA SER A 237 20.32 -20.72 -40.51
C SER A 237 20.06 -22.20 -40.75
N PHE A 238 18.80 -22.64 -40.90
CA PHE A 238 18.47 -24.04 -41.21
C PHE A 238 18.91 -24.47 -42.62
N LEU A 239 19.28 -23.53 -43.50
CA LEU A 239 19.94 -23.85 -44.77
C LEU A 239 21.48 -23.92 -44.65
N TYR A 240 22.08 -23.40 -43.56
CA TYR A 240 23.54 -23.27 -43.42
C TYR A 240 24.15 -24.24 -42.38
N ILE A 241 23.37 -24.73 -41.42
CA ILE A 241 23.85 -25.58 -40.31
C ILE A 241 23.75 -27.10 -40.63
N GLN A 242 23.53 -27.48 -41.89
CA GLN A 242 23.72 -28.87 -42.33
C GLN A 242 25.15 -29.17 -42.83
N LEU A 243 26.06 -28.18 -42.83
CA LEU A 243 27.38 -28.31 -43.48
C LEU A 243 28.62 -28.27 -42.56
N LEU A 244 28.53 -27.99 -41.26
CA LEU A 244 29.71 -27.95 -40.37
C LEU A 244 29.27 -28.39 -38.95
N GLY A 245 29.44 -29.62 -38.47
CA GLY A 245 30.58 -30.51 -38.63
C GLY A 245 31.59 -30.28 -37.51
N TYR A 246 31.31 -30.83 -36.32
CA TYR A 246 32.26 -31.22 -35.26
C TYR A 246 33.38 -30.23 -34.82
N ARG A 247 33.31 -29.76 -33.56
CA ARG A 247 34.43 -29.66 -32.58
C ARG A 247 33.94 -28.93 -31.31
N PHE A 248 33.76 -29.60 -30.17
CA PHE A 248 34.72 -29.80 -29.06
C PHE A 248 35.22 -28.49 -28.41
N VAL A 249 34.91 -28.27 -27.11
CA VAL A 249 35.83 -28.36 -25.94
C VAL A 249 35.22 -27.66 -24.70
N VAL A 250 35.29 -28.38 -23.58
CA VAL A 250 34.99 -28.03 -22.18
C VAL A 250 35.94 -26.94 -21.65
N SER A 251 35.46 -26.03 -20.79
CA SER A 251 36.29 -25.03 -20.10
C SER A 251 36.32 -25.27 -18.59
N ASN A 252 37.56 -25.44 -18.10
CA ASN A 252 38.13 -25.29 -16.74
C ASN A 252 37.67 -26.22 -15.61
#